data_AF-A0A9Q0WEM2-F1
#
_entry.id   AF-A0A9Q0WEM2-F1
#
_cell.length_a   1.000
_cell.length_b   1.000
_cell.length_c   1.000
_cell.angle_alpha   90.00
_cell.angle_beta   90.00
_cell.angle_gamma   90.00
#
_symmetry.space_group_name_H-M   'P 1'
#
loop_
_entity.id
_entity.type
_entity.pdbx_description
1 polymer ?
#
loop_
_entity_poly.entity_id
_entity_poly.type
_entity_poly.pdbx_seq_one_letter_code
_entity_poly.pdbx_strand_id
1 'polypeptide(L)'
;MNTENSTKLIQAIAWHRSTSSKPSSCKSLVASSLKGSSTWTEYKNDLFDDYGGMDSGSHSLTLGRLYAWEKKLYEEVKAGDSTRKIYEKKCSRMRNQDVRGDDELTMDKTRATIKDLYARILVAIRSAESISKRIEKLRDEELQPQIIELLKGLTLTWKIMLESHETQNKILLEVKTFASPTYGKFCNDSHRLATLQLEAELLNWRACFVEYVAAQKAYVKALHSWLNKFLVPEVEFCSRGRSSAVPYRAFGPPLLVICHDWLSSMDKLPDKAVSFALKSFSKDVRALWAQQGEEQQQKRKVDSLAKELDRRNLSFQKVENRFQETKLLEYKPEQETEHKDEQLTEKKDQLEMFRKKLDIEKEKHHNYVQETQRITLGGFQTGFSAVFESLTEFSKASMNMYDDLVNHNENNTGKMEKQPLIGDSLAEENGSK
;
A
#
# COMPACT_ATOMS: atom_id res chain seq x y z
N MET A 1 32.30 -34.92 -17.99
CA MET A 1 32.36 -33.51 -18.42
C MET A 1 31.08 -32.82 -17.98
N ASN A 2 31.24 -31.86 -17.06
CA ASN A 2 30.37 -30.77 -16.65
C ASN A 2 28.97 -31.07 -16.07
N THR A 3 28.96 -31.43 -14.77
CA THR A 3 27.85 -31.18 -13.84
C THR A 3 28.37 -30.39 -12.63
N GLU A 4 28.78 -29.15 -12.86
CA GLU A 4 29.06 -28.16 -11.82
C GLU A 4 28.64 -26.79 -12.36
N ASN A 5 27.42 -26.35 -12.07
CA ASN A 5 27.06 -24.92 -12.18
C ASN A 5 25.74 -24.56 -11.47
N SER A 6 24.86 -25.51 -11.15
CA SER A 6 23.55 -25.18 -10.53
C SER A 6 23.58 -24.92 -9.02
N THR A 7 24.63 -25.34 -8.30
CA THR A 7 24.72 -25.17 -6.84
C THR A 7 25.30 -23.82 -6.40
N LYS A 8 26.02 -23.10 -7.28
CA LYS A 8 26.59 -21.78 -6.95
C LYS A 8 25.57 -20.64 -7.05
N LEU A 9 24.47 -20.82 -7.78
CA LEU A 9 23.43 -19.78 -7.92
C LEU A 9 22.48 -19.72 -6.71
N ILE A 10 22.36 -20.81 -5.94
CA ILE A 10 21.47 -20.89 -4.77
C ILE A 10 22.11 -20.26 -3.52
N GLN A 11 23.43 -20.02 -3.52
CA GLN A 11 24.12 -19.39 -2.39
C GLN A 11 24.05 -17.85 -2.38
N ALA A 12 23.62 -17.21 -3.48
CA ALA A 12 23.53 -15.75 -3.57
C ALA A 12 22.24 -15.14 -2.95
N ILE A 13 21.25 -15.98 -2.60
CA ILE A 13 19.98 -15.53 -1.99
C ILE A 13 19.98 -15.77 -0.46
N ALA A 14 21.01 -16.39 0.09
CA ALA A 14 21.18 -16.54 1.53
C ALA A 14 21.76 -15.25 2.13
N TRP A 15 20.91 -14.25 2.34
CA TRP A 15 21.23 -13.11 3.20
C TRP A 15 21.76 -13.62 4.55
N HIS A 16 22.88 -13.04 4.96
CA HIS A 16 23.59 -13.36 6.18
C HIS A 16 22.64 -13.50 7.38
N ARG A 17 22.56 -14.72 7.93
CA ARG A 17 22.01 -14.94 9.28
C ARG A 17 22.92 -14.23 10.28
N SER A 18 22.51 -13.03 10.69
CA SER A 18 22.89 -12.48 11.98
C SER A 18 21.81 -12.85 12.99
N THR A 19 22.22 -13.61 13.99
CA THR A 19 21.45 -13.94 15.19
C THR A 19 21.09 -12.67 15.98
N SER A 20 19.80 -12.37 16.19
CA SER A 20 19.24 -11.94 17.49
C SER A 20 17.80 -11.41 17.39
N SER A 21 17.00 -11.79 18.41
CA SER A 21 15.71 -11.27 18.88
C SER A 21 14.47 -11.27 17.97
N LYS A 22 13.49 -12.07 18.41
CA LYS A 22 12.08 -12.19 17.97
C LYS A 22 11.39 -10.83 17.72
N PRO A 23 10.53 -10.68 16.69
CA PRO A 23 9.57 -9.58 16.65
C PRO A 23 8.31 -9.96 17.44
N SER A 24 8.07 -9.22 18.52
CA SER A 24 6.82 -9.20 19.26
C SER A 24 5.79 -8.38 18.48
N SER A 25 4.64 -9.01 18.17
CA SER A 25 3.29 -8.43 18.10
C SER A 25 3.16 -7.02 17.49
N CYS A 26 2.61 -6.97 16.27
CA CYS A 26 1.95 -5.80 15.71
C CYS A 26 0.82 -5.37 16.66
N LYS A 27 1.05 -4.31 17.45
CA LYS A 27 -0.01 -3.63 18.19
C LYS A 27 -0.41 -2.37 17.43
N SER A 28 -1.70 -2.32 17.09
CA SER A 28 -2.38 -1.18 16.51
C SER A 28 -2.12 0.09 17.32
N LEU A 29 -1.76 1.19 16.66
CA LEU A 29 -1.75 2.52 17.27
C LEU A 29 -3.02 3.28 16.88
N VAL A 30 -4.13 2.87 17.50
CA VAL A 30 -5.25 3.75 17.80
C VAL A 30 -5.21 4.00 19.30
N ALA A 31 -4.67 5.14 19.72
CA ALA A 31 -4.99 5.77 20.99
C ALA A 31 -4.44 7.20 21.00
N SER A 32 -5.36 8.16 20.83
CA SER A 32 -5.17 9.55 21.23
C SER A 32 -4.85 9.62 22.72
N SER A 33 -3.87 10.44 23.11
CA SER A 33 -3.85 11.03 24.44
C SER A 33 -3.28 12.45 24.37
N LEU A 34 -4.20 13.41 24.41
CA LEU A 34 -3.95 14.79 24.79
C LEU A 34 -3.69 14.81 26.30
N LYS A 35 -2.49 15.22 26.71
CA LYS A 35 -2.29 15.92 27.99
C LYS A 35 -1.34 17.09 27.78
N GLY A 36 -1.88 18.28 28.00
CA GLY A 36 -1.12 19.52 27.98
C GLY A 36 -0.14 19.59 29.13
N SER A 37 1.05 20.09 28.82
CA SER A 37 1.91 20.79 29.78
C SER A 37 2.73 21.79 28.99
N SER A 38 2.53 23.07 29.30
CA SER A 38 3.20 24.21 28.71
C SER A 38 4.56 24.42 29.39
N THR A 39 5.60 23.75 28.89
CA THR A 39 6.98 24.16 29.15
C THR A 39 7.80 23.92 27.90
N TRP A 40 8.30 25.01 27.32
CA TRP A 40 9.10 25.04 26.12
C TRP A 40 10.50 24.50 26.44
N THR A 41 10.80 23.30 25.96
CA THR A 41 12.18 22.80 25.85
C THR A 41 12.51 22.67 24.38
N GLU A 42 13.60 23.32 23.99
CA GLU A 42 14.25 23.21 22.69
C GLU A 42 14.55 21.73 22.42
N TYR A 43 13.82 21.12 21.49
CA TYR A 43 14.02 19.73 21.10
C TYR A 43 15.40 19.59 20.46
N LYS A 44 16.37 19.14 21.24
CA LYS A 44 17.72 18.83 20.79
C LYS A 44 17.69 17.53 19.98
N ASN A 45 18.34 17.54 18.81
CA ASN A 45 18.31 16.50 17.78
C ASN A 45 18.94 15.14 18.18
N ASP A 46 19.42 14.97 19.41
CA ASP A 46 20.33 13.88 19.79
C ASP A 46 19.63 12.52 20.07
N LEU A 47 18.29 12.41 19.99
CA LEU A 47 17.58 11.17 20.41
C LEU A 47 17.23 10.20 19.27
N PHE A 48 17.47 10.56 18.00
CA PHE A 48 17.03 9.74 16.85
C PHE A 48 18.10 9.53 15.77
N ASP A 49 19.37 9.79 16.08
CA ASP A 49 20.49 9.69 15.11
C ASP A 49 20.94 8.23 14.84
N ASP A 50 20.35 7.24 15.52
CA ASP A 50 20.82 5.84 15.50
C ASP A 50 20.02 4.89 14.58
N TYR A 51 19.10 5.42 13.77
CA TYR A 51 18.50 4.66 12.67
C TYR A 51 18.99 5.27 11.36
N GLY A 52 19.87 4.55 10.65
CA GLY A 52 20.36 4.92 9.32
C GLY A 52 19.22 5.42 8.43
N GLY A 53 19.09 6.74 8.39
CA GLY A 53 18.02 7.49 7.75
C GLY A 53 18.60 8.32 6.62
N MET A 54 17.72 8.81 5.75
CA MET A 54 18.04 9.66 4.60
C MET A 54 19.25 10.57 4.83
N ASP A 55 20.14 10.68 3.84
CA ASP A 55 21.30 11.59 3.90
C ASP A 55 20.84 13.04 4.13
N SER A 56 19.63 13.38 3.68
CA SER A 56 18.96 14.67 3.89
C SER A 56 18.31 14.84 5.27
N GLY A 57 18.53 13.90 6.21
CA GLY A 57 18.00 13.92 7.56
C GLY A 57 16.57 13.40 7.70
N SER A 58 16.00 13.52 8.90
CA SER A 58 14.71 12.91 9.24
C SER A 58 13.50 13.71 8.72
N HIS A 59 12.77 13.12 7.78
CA HIS A 59 11.57 13.69 7.20
C HIS A 59 10.45 13.99 8.21
N SER A 60 10.21 13.08 9.15
CA SER A 60 9.18 13.26 10.17
C SER A 60 9.51 14.41 11.14
N LEU A 61 10.79 14.59 11.48
CA LEU A 61 11.25 15.70 12.32
C LEU A 61 11.13 17.04 11.60
N THR A 62 11.44 17.09 10.30
CA THR A 62 11.25 18.31 9.48
C THR A 62 9.78 18.71 9.41
N LEU A 63 8.88 17.77 9.13
CA LEU A 63 7.43 18.05 9.15
C LEU A 63 6.92 18.47 10.53
N GLY A 64 7.42 17.86 11.61
CA GLY A 64 7.07 18.25 12.98
C GLY A 64 7.50 19.68 13.31
N ARG A 65 8.70 20.08 12.90
CA ARG A 65 9.20 21.46 13.05
C ARG A 65 8.42 22.45 12.20
N LEU A 66 8.10 22.12 10.95
CA LEU A 66 7.26 22.95 10.08
C LEU A 66 5.90 23.22 10.74
N TYR A 67 5.22 22.18 11.23
CA TYR A 67 3.95 22.33 11.93
C TYR A 67 4.06 23.24 13.18
N ALA A 68 5.12 23.11 13.97
CA ALA A 68 5.33 23.96 15.14
C ALA A 68 5.54 25.43 14.77
N TRP A 69 6.31 25.71 13.72
CA TRP A 69 6.52 27.07 13.22
C TRP A 69 5.26 27.67 12.60
N GLU A 70 4.47 26.88 11.86
CA GLU A 70 3.17 27.32 11.35
C GLU A 70 2.20 27.66 12.47
N LYS A 71 2.15 26.85 13.52
CA LYS A 71 1.34 27.15 14.70
C LYS A 71 1.77 28.45 15.37
N LYS A 72 3.09 28.68 15.48
CA LYS A 72 3.63 29.94 16.02
C LYS A 72 3.26 31.13 15.13
N LEU A 73 3.35 31.00 13.81
CA LEU A 73 2.94 32.02 12.85
C LEU A 73 1.46 32.38 13.02
N TYR A 74 0.60 31.38 13.15
CA TYR A 74 -0.83 31.58 13.36
C TYR A 74 -1.12 32.39 14.63
N GLU A 75 -0.49 32.04 15.76
CA GLU A 75 -0.70 32.79 17.00
C GLU A 75 -0.17 34.23 16.94
N GLU A 76 0.98 34.46 16.29
CA GLU A 76 1.53 35.81 16.07
C GLU A 76 0.60 36.66 15.22
N VAL A 77 0.12 36.13 14.09
CA VAL A 77 -0.81 36.84 13.18
C VAL A 77 -2.14 37.14 13.90
N LYS A 78 -2.66 36.19 14.69
CA LYS A 78 -3.89 36.37 15.47
C LYS A 78 -3.75 37.44 16.56
N ALA A 79 -2.60 37.49 17.26
CA ALA A 79 -2.30 38.52 18.24
C ALA A 79 -2.12 39.90 17.59
N GLY A 80 -1.43 39.96 16.45
CA GLY A 80 -1.28 41.16 15.63
C GLY A 80 -2.62 41.71 15.15
N ASP A 81 -3.49 40.84 14.61
CA ASP A 81 -4.84 41.22 14.17
C ASP A 81 -5.73 41.73 15.32
N SER A 82 -5.61 41.12 16.50
CA SER A 82 -6.31 41.60 17.70
C SER A 82 -5.85 43.00 18.10
N THR A 83 -4.54 43.27 18.02
CA THR A 83 -3.96 44.61 18.27
C THR A 83 -4.42 45.62 17.20
N ARG A 84 -4.46 45.21 15.93
CA ARG A 84 -4.98 46.02 14.81
C ARG A 84 -6.43 46.43 15.01
N LYS A 85 -7.30 45.51 15.44
CA LYS A 85 -8.70 45.82 15.77
C LYS A 85 -8.84 46.85 16.89
N ILE A 86 -7.97 46.80 17.91
CA ILE A 86 -7.96 47.79 18.99
C ILE A 86 -7.48 49.15 18.47
N TYR A 87 -6.43 49.17 17.65
CA TYR A 87 -5.93 50.36 16.97
C TYR A 87 -7.04 51.05 16.15
N GLU A 88 -7.74 50.30 15.30
CA GLU A 88 -8.83 50.83 14.46
C GLU A 88 -9.96 51.45 15.29
N LYS A 89 -10.36 50.81 16.40
CA LYS A 89 -11.34 51.35 17.35
C LYS A 89 -10.86 52.65 18.01
N LYS A 90 -9.58 52.70 18.44
CA LYS A 90 -8.98 53.88 19.07
C LYS A 90 -8.85 55.05 18.10
N CYS A 91 -8.40 54.80 16.86
CA CYS A 91 -8.37 55.80 15.80
C CYS A 91 -9.75 56.37 15.49
N SER A 92 -10.78 55.53 15.45
CA SER A 92 -12.17 55.97 15.27
C SER A 92 -12.67 56.81 16.43
N ARG A 93 -12.31 56.45 17.67
CA ARG A 93 -12.65 57.25 18.86
C ARG A 93 -11.97 58.63 18.82
N MET A 94 -10.68 58.69 18.47
CA MET A 94 -9.96 59.97 18.39
C MET A 94 -10.59 60.91 17.37
N ARG A 95 -10.95 60.42 16.17
CA ARG A 95 -11.68 61.22 15.17
C ARG A 95 -13.00 61.79 15.70
N ASN A 96 -13.69 61.09 16.60
CA ASN A 96 -14.93 61.57 17.22
C ASN A 96 -14.69 62.58 18.35
N GLN A 97 -13.54 62.53 19.04
CA GLN A 97 -13.16 63.47 20.10
C GLN A 97 -12.67 64.80 19.51
N ASP A 98 -11.94 64.77 18.38
CA ASP A 98 -11.52 65.95 17.64
C ASP A 98 -12.72 66.83 17.20
N VAL A 99 -13.87 66.21 16.92
CA VAL A 99 -15.11 66.91 16.52
C VAL A 99 -15.87 67.51 17.72
N ARG A 100 -15.67 66.97 18.94
CA ARG A 100 -16.41 67.37 20.15
C ARG A 100 -15.71 68.41 21.03
N GLY A 101 -14.42 68.67 20.80
CA GLY A 101 -13.65 69.65 21.58
C GLY A 101 -13.31 69.18 23.00
N ASP A 102 -12.81 67.95 23.13
CA ASP A 102 -12.32 67.38 24.40
C ASP A 102 -11.01 68.04 24.88
N ASP A 103 -10.70 67.92 26.18
CA ASP A 103 -9.48 68.45 26.84
C ASP A 103 -8.17 67.94 26.20
N GLU A 104 -7.22 68.85 25.93
CA GLU A 104 -5.96 68.63 25.19
C GLU A 104 -5.12 67.49 25.81
N LEU A 105 -5.14 67.39 27.13
CA LEU A 105 -4.43 66.36 27.91
C LEU A 105 -5.00 64.94 27.66
N THR A 106 -6.30 64.83 27.34
CA THR A 106 -6.95 63.55 27.02
C THR A 106 -6.73 63.13 25.57
N MET A 107 -6.60 64.10 24.67
CA MET A 107 -6.24 63.89 23.27
C MET A 107 -4.80 63.37 23.14
N ASP A 108 -3.85 63.96 23.88
CA ASP A 108 -2.45 63.52 23.86
C ASP A 108 -2.26 62.09 24.38
N LYS A 109 -2.95 61.72 25.46
CA LYS A 109 -2.97 60.33 25.96
C LYS A 109 -3.51 59.34 24.91
N THR A 110 -4.55 59.74 24.18
CA THR A 110 -5.14 58.92 23.11
C THR A 110 -4.17 58.80 21.92
N ARG A 111 -3.49 59.88 21.54
CA ARG A 111 -2.46 59.89 20.49
C ARG A 111 -1.26 59.01 20.84
N ALA A 112 -0.79 59.06 22.09
CA ALA A 112 0.29 58.20 22.58
C ALA A 112 -0.09 56.71 22.51
N THR A 113 -1.32 56.37 22.91
CA THR A 113 -1.85 55.00 22.83
C THR A 113 -1.92 54.50 21.38
N ILE A 114 -2.32 55.35 20.44
CA ILE A 114 -2.39 55.00 19.01
C ILE A 114 -0.98 54.73 18.45
N LYS A 115 0.01 55.56 18.80
CA LYS A 115 1.41 55.35 18.40
C LYS A 115 1.97 54.04 18.96
N ASP A 116 1.70 53.72 20.23
CA ASP A 116 2.08 52.43 20.84
C ASP A 116 1.46 51.24 20.11
N LEU A 117 0.14 51.27 19.87
CA LEU A 117 -0.55 50.20 19.16
C LEU A 117 -0.02 50.02 17.72
N TYR A 118 0.28 51.11 17.02
CA TYR A 118 0.88 51.07 15.70
C TYR A 118 2.28 50.43 15.72
N ALA A 119 3.12 50.81 16.68
CA ALA A 119 4.44 50.19 16.85
C ALA A 119 4.32 48.68 17.13
N ARG A 120 3.38 48.27 17.97
CA ARG A 120 3.11 46.84 18.26
C ARG A 120 2.62 46.06 17.04
N ILE A 121 1.79 46.67 16.19
CA ILE A 121 1.38 46.06 14.91
C ILE A 121 2.58 45.86 13.99
N LEU A 122 3.45 46.87 13.85
CA LEU A 122 4.67 46.75 13.05
C LEU A 122 5.58 45.64 13.59
N VAL A 123 5.77 45.54 14.91
CA VAL A 123 6.53 44.46 15.53
C VAL A 123 5.93 43.08 15.22
N ALA A 124 4.60 42.93 15.31
CA ALA A 124 3.92 41.68 14.97
C ALA A 124 4.09 41.29 13.50
N ILE A 125 4.02 42.27 12.57
CA ILE A 125 4.30 42.05 11.14
C ILE A 125 5.74 41.55 10.95
N ARG A 126 6.73 42.21 11.56
CA ARG A 126 8.14 41.79 11.47
C ARG A 126 8.38 40.41 12.08
N SER A 127 7.72 40.07 13.19
CA SER A 127 7.76 38.75 13.81
C SER A 127 7.20 37.68 12.86
N ALA A 128 6.02 37.93 12.27
CA ALA A 128 5.41 37.05 11.29
C ALA A 128 6.29 36.87 10.04
N GLU A 129 6.86 37.93 9.48
CA GLU A 129 7.81 37.86 8.36
C GLU A 129 9.03 36.98 8.69
N SER A 130 9.60 37.12 9.90
CA SER A 130 10.73 36.32 10.34
C SER A 130 10.38 34.83 10.48
N ILE A 131 9.20 34.52 11.03
CA ILE A 131 8.71 33.15 11.14
C ILE A 131 8.46 32.55 9.75
N SER A 132 7.80 33.28 8.85
CA SER A 132 7.56 32.83 7.47
C SER A 132 8.85 32.50 6.73
N LYS A 133 9.88 33.37 6.83
CA LYS A 133 11.21 33.09 6.27
C LYS A 133 11.84 31.81 6.85
N ARG A 134 11.62 31.53 8.14
CA ARG A 134 12.11 30.28 8.74
C ARG A 134 11.37 29.05 8.20
N ILE A 135 10.08 29.16 7.93
CA ILE A 135 9.28 28.10 7.30
C ILE A 135 9.75 27.86 5.86
N GLU A 136 9.95 28.91 5.08
CA GLU A 136 10.50 28.83 3.71
C GLU A 136 11.88 28.14 3.71
N LYS A 137 12.76 28.51 4.64
CA LYS A 137 14.06 27.87 4.80
C LYS A 137 13.95 26.37 5.08
N LEU A 138 13.05 25.95 5.99
CA LEU A 138 12.81 24.53 6.27
C LEU A 138 12.22 23.79 5.05
N ARG A 139 11.37 24.46 4.28
CA ARG A 139 10.78 23.89 3.04
C ARG A 139 11.85 23.65 1.98
N ASP A 140 12.68 24.65 1.72
CA ASP A 140 13.60 24.63 0.57
C ASP A 140 14.91 23.91 0.89
N GLU A 141 15.46 24.09 2.09
CA GLU A 141 16.78 23.53 2.45
C GLU A 141 16.70 22.14 3.09
N GLU A 142 15.56 21.76 3.67
CA GLU A 142 15.42 20.47 4.34
C GLU A 142 14.36 19.57 3.70
N LEU A 143 13.12 20.07 3.56
CA LEU A 143 12.02 19.24 3.05
C LEU A 143 12.20 18.87 1.58
N GLN A 144 12.56 19.82 0.72
CA GLN A 144 12.75 19.59 -0.70
C GLN A 144 13.82 18.50 -0.99
N PRO A 145 15.05 18.55 -0.43
CA PRO A 145 16.03 17.49 -0.68
C PRO A 145 15.57 16.13 -0.14
N GLN A 146 14.89 16.08 1.02
CA GLN A 146 14.30 14.84 1.53
C GLN A 146 13.25 14.23 0.58
N ILE A 147 12.43 15.07 -0.06
CA ILE A 147 11.46 14.60 -1.07
C ILE A 147 12.18 14.09 -2.32
N ILE A 148 13.22 14.78 -2.78
CA ILE A 148 13.99 14.33 -3.95
C ILE A 148 14.68 13.00 -3.65
N GLU A 149 15.27 12.84 -2.47
CA GLU A 149 15.87 11.58 -2.02
C GLU A 149 14.83 10.46 -1.91
N LEU A 150 13.64 10.76 -1.38
CA LEU A 150 12.51 9.83 -1.37
C LEU A 150 12.13 9.37 -2.78
N LEU A 151 12.02 10.30 -3.73
CA LEU A 151 11.70 9.97 -5.13
C LEU A 151 12.78 9.06 -5.73
N LYS A 152 14.07 9.35 -5.50
CA LYS A 152 15.19 8.49 -5.94
C LYS A 152 15.11 7.10 -5.32
N GLY A 153 14.83 7.00 -4.03
CA GLY A 153 14.64 5.74 -3.31
C GLY A 153 13.45 4.94 -3.85
N LEU A 154 12.34 5.62 -4.18
CA LEU A 154 11.17 5.00 -4.80
C LEU A 154 11.48 4.51 -6.22
N THR A 155 12.21 5.27 -7.04
CA THR A 155 12.69 4.81 -8.36
C THR A 155 13.46 3.50 -8.25
N LEU A 156 14.42 3.44 -7.32
CA LEU A 156 15.23 2.23 -7.11
C LEU A 156 14.39 1.06 -6.60
N THR A 157 13.47 1.33 -5.66
CA THR A 157 12.57 0.30 -5.12
C THR A 157 11.73 -0.31 -6.24
N TRP A 158 11.13 0.50 -7.10
CA TRP A 158 10.30 0.01 -8.19
C TRP A 158 11.10 -0.68 -9.29
N LYS A 159 12.36 -0.30 -9.51
CA LYS A 159 13.28 -1.05 -10.37
C LYS A 159 13.52 -2.47 -9.84
N ILE A 160 13.81 -2.62 -8.55
CA ILE A 160 14.03 -3.93 -7.93
C ILE A 160 12.73 -4.78 -7.99
N MET A 161 11.58 -4.16 -7.72
CA MET A 161 10.29 -4.84 -7.82
C MET A 161 9.98 -5.28 -9.25
N LEU A 162 10.31 -4.46 -10.25
CA LEU A 162 10.16 -4.79 -11.66
C LEU A 162 10.95 -6.06 -12.01
N GLU A 163 12.25 -6.07 -11.72
CA GLU A 163 13.13 -7.22 -12.00
C GLU A 163 12.66 -8.49 -11.27
N SER A 164 12.17 -8.32 -10.03
CA SER A 164 11.63 -9.42 -9.23
C SER A 164 10.36 -10.01 -9.84
N HIS A 165 9.41 -9.18 -10.25
CA HIS A 165 8.15 -9.63 -10.84
C HIS A 165 8.33 -10.21 -12.24
N GLU A 166 9.25 -9.67 -13.05
CA GLU A 166 9.63 -10.28 -14.33
C GLU A 166 10.21 -11.70 -14.13
N THR A 167 11.06 -11.86 -13.12
CA THR A 167 11.63 -13.17 -12.76
C THR A 167 10.55 -14.13 -12.27
N GLN A 168 9.66 -13.68 -11.39
CA GLN A 168 8.53 -14.48 -10.89
C GLN A 168 7.60 -14.92 -12.01
N ASN A 169 7.27 -14.02 -12.94
CA ASN A 169 6.43 -14.35 -14.09
C ASN A 169 7.11 -15.38 -15.00
N LYS A 170 8.41 -15.21 -15.28
CA LYS A 170 9.18 -16.17 -16.07
C LYS A 170 9.20 -17.56 -15.44
N ILE A 171 9.47 -17.64 -14.12
CA ILE A 171 9.44 -18.91 -13.39
C ILE A 171 8.08 -19.59 -13.57
N LEU A 172 7.00 -18.83 -13.41
CA LEU A 172 5.66 -19.38 -13.46
C LEU A 172 5.27 -19.91 -14.86
N LEU A 173 5.70 -19.23 -15.92
CA LEU A 173 5.54 -19.70 -17.30
C LEU A 173 6.32 -21.00 -17.56
N GLU A 174 7.44 -21.20 -16.87
CA GLU A 174 8.29 -22.39 -17.03
C GLU A 174 7.86 -23.58 -16.14
N VAL A 175 7.12 -23.34 -15.04
CA VAL A 175 6.61 -24.40 -14.16
C VAL A 175 5.72 -25.33 -14.96
N LYS A 176 6.03 -26.63 -15.00
CA LYS A 176 5.17 -27.65 -15.65
C LYS A 176 4.55 -28.63 -14.65
N THR A 177 5.15 -28.74 -13.47
CA THR A 177 4.71 -29.60 -12.37
C THR A 177 5.17 -28.97 -11.06
N PHE A 178 4.46 -29.23 -9.96
CA PHE A 178 4.93 -28.86 -8.63
C PHE A 178 5.73 -30.02 -8.02
N ALA A 179 6.94 -29.75 -7.55
CA ALA A 179 7.84 -30.74 -6.93
C ALA A 179 7.40 -31.14 -5.49
N SER A 180 6.10 -31.31 -5.25
CA SER A 180 5.57 -31.74 -3.96
C SER A 180 5.32 -33.25 -3.95
N PRO A 181 5.75 -33.99 -2.90
CA PRO A 181 5.39 -35.40 -2.71
C PRO A 181 3.87 -35.65 -2.58
N THR A 182 3.09 -34.59 -2.35
CA THR A 182 1.62 -34.63 -2.31
C THR A 182 0.97 -34.21 -3.63
N TYR A 183 1.73 -33.68 -4.57
CA TYR A 183 1.24 -33.39 -5.92
C TYR A 183 0.76 -34.69 -6.57
N GLY A 184 -0.41 -34.67 -7.20
CA GLY A 184 -1.00 -35.88 -7.76
C GLY A 184 -1.84 -36.72 -6.78
N LYS A 185 -1.88 -36.38 -5.48
CA LYS A 185 -2.63 -37.14 -4.45
C LYS A 185 -3.97 -36.51 -4.14
N PHE A 186 -4.84 -37.32 -3.52
CA PHE A 186 -6.15 -36.93 -3.01
C PHE A 186 -6.10 -35.66 -2.14
N CYS A 187 -7.04 -34.75 -2.36
CA CYS A 187 -7.21 -33.52 -1.60
C CYS A 187 -7.80 -33.79 -0.20
N ASN A 188 -6.93 -33.81 0.79
CA ASN A 188 -7.31 -33.91 2.21
C ASN A 188 -7.65 -32.53 2.83
N ASP A 189 -8.06 -32.53 4.10
CA ASP A 189 -8.42 -31.29 4.82
C ASP A 189 -7.27 -30.28 4.92
N SER A 190 -6.01 -30.74 4.97
CA SER A 190 -4.85 -29.83 4.98
C SER A 190 -4.67 -29.07 3.66
N HIS A 191 -4.92 -29.69 2.51
CA HIS A 191 -4.87 -29.00 1.22
C HIS A 191 -5.97 -27.93 1.14
N ARG A 192 -7.19 -28.26 1.57
CA ARG A 192 -8.31 -27.31 1.60
C ARG A 192 -8.06 -26.13 2.54
N LEU A 193 -7.46 -26.37 3.70
CA LEU A 193 -7.05 -25.31 4.61
C LEU A 193 -5.99 -24.41 3.98
N ALA A 194 -4.97 -24.99 3.33
CA ALA A 194 -3.94 -24.23 2.64
C ALA A 194 -4.51 -23.37 1.49
N THR A 195 -5.48 -23.90 0.72
CA THR A 195 -6.17 -23.14 -0.33
C THR A 195 -6.98 -21.96 0.24
N LEU A 196 -7.67 -22.14 1.37
CA LEU A 196 -8.36 -21.04 2.07
C LEU A 196 -7.39 -19.98 2.60
N GLN A 197 -6.26 -20.41 3.16
CA GLN A 197 -5.22 -19.50 3.65
C GLN A 197 -4.63 -18.69 2.50
N LEU A 198 -4.33 -19.33 1.36
CA LEU A 198 -3.86 -18.64 0.17
C LEU A 198 -4.86 -17.58 -0.31
N GLU A 199 -6.15 -17.91 -0.33
CA GLU A 199 -7.17 -16.93 -0.70
C GLU A 199 -7.21 -15.73 0.25
N ALA A 200 -7.13 -15.98 1.57
CA ALA A 200 -7.11 -14.93 2.57
C ALA A 200 -5.88 -14.02 2.40
N GLU A 201 -4.71 -14.60 2.12
CA GLU A 201 -3.49 -13.84 1.86
C GLU A 201 -3.56 -13.04 0.55
N LEU A 202 -4.20 -13.55 -0.51
CA LEU A 202 -4.43 -12.79 -1.75
C LEU A 202 -5.35 -11.59 -1.52
N LEU A 203 -6.40 -11.76 -0.73
CA LEU A 203 -7.30 -10.66 -0.36
C LEU A 203 -6.59 -9.61 0.50
N ASN A 204 -5.78 -10.05 1.46
CA ASN A 204 -4.96 -9.18 2.29
C ASN A 204 -3.92 -8.42 1.44
N TRP A 205 -3.20 -9.11 0.56
CA TRP A 205 -2.25 -8.50 -0.36
C TRP A 205 -2.92 -7.41 -1.21
N ARG A 206 -4.09 -7.70 -1.77
CA ARG A 206 -4.89 -6.71 -2.51
C ARG A 206 -5.24 -5.49 -1.66
N ALA A 207 -5.70 -5.69 -0.42
CA ALA A 207 -6.05 -4.60 0.47
C ALA A 207 -4.84 -3.73 0.79
N CYS A 208 -3.71 -4.33 1.19
CA CYS A 208 -2.48 -3.63 1.47
C CYS A 208 -1.95 -2.85 0.25
N PHE A 209 -2.03 -3.42 -0.95
CA PHE A 209 -1.62 -2.73 -2.18
C PHE A 209 -2.47 -1.47 -2.44
N VAL A 210 -3.79 -1.60 -2.33
CA VAL A 210 -4.71 -0.46 -2.52
C VAL A 210 -4.48 0.62 -1.47
N GLU A 211 -4.30 0.22 -0.21
CA GLU A 211 -4.01 1.15 0.89
C GLU A 211 -2.66 1.85 0.70
N TYR A 212 -1.63 1.14 0.25
CA TYR A 212 -0.32 1.70 -0.04
C TYR A 212 -0.40 2.82 -1.09
N VAL A 213 -1.05 2.56 -2.24
CA VAL A 213 -1.21 3.56 -3.31
C VAL A 213 -2.04 4.75 -2.82
N ALA A 214 -3.11 4.49 -2.07
CA ALA A 214 -3.95 5.53 -1.49
C ALA A 214 -3.19 6.39 -0.47
N ALA A 215 -2.38 5.79 0.38
CA ALA A 215 -1.57 6.48 1.39
C ALA A 215 -0.53 7.40 0.74
N GLN A 216 0.19 6.93 -0.27
CA GLN A 216 1.12 7.77 -1.04
C GLN A 216 0.40 8.95 -1.67
N LYS A 217 -0.72 8.72 -2.34
CA LYS A 217 -1.49 9.79 -2.98
C LYS A 217 -2.01 10.81 -1.97
N ALA A 218 -2.50 10.34 -0.81
CA ALA A 218 -2.98 11.20 0.26
C ALA A 218 -1.86 12.07 0.84
N TYR A 219 -0.67 11.48 1.03
CA TYR A 219 0.52 12.20 1.49
C TYR A 219 0.93 13.32 0.52
N VAL A 220 1.09 13.01 -0.78
CA VAL A 220 1.46 14.03 -1.78
C VAL A 220 0.37 15.09 -1.91
N LYS A 221 -0.91 14.71 -1.81
CA LYS A 221 -2.03 15.64 -1.84
C LYS A 221 -2.02 16.60 -0.65
N ALA A 222 -1.71 16.11 0.55
CA ALA A 222 -1.56 16.94 1.73
C ALA A 222 -0.41 17.94 1.56
N LEU A 223 0.74 17.47 1.06
CA LEU A 223 1.92 18.30 0.81
C LEU A 223 1.65 19.37 -0.26
N HIS A 224 1.05 18.99 -1.39
CA HIS A 224 0.63 19.93 -2.44
C HIS A 224 -0.36 20.97 -1.91
N SER A 225 -1.36 20.57 -1.12
CA SER A 225 -2.34 21.49 -0.55
C SER A 225 -1.72 22.48 0.43
N TRP A 226 -0.71 22.03 1.19
CA TRP A 226 0.09 22.89 2.06
C TRP A 226 0.91 23.89 1.26
N LEU A 227 1.61 23.43 0.22
CA LEU A 227 2.44 24.27 -0.66
C LEU A 227 1.64 25.32 -1.43
N ASN A 228 0.39 25.06 -1.78
CA ASN A 228 -0.48 26.03 -2.42
C ASN A 228 -0.75 27.27 -1.55
N LYS A 229 -0.59 27.19 -0.22
CA LYS A 229 -0.76 28.35 0.66
C LYS A 229 0.33 29.41 0.50
N PHE A 230 1.45 29.05 -0.14
CA PHE A 230 2.53 29.99 -0.46
C PHE A 230 2.25 30.80 -1.74
N LEU A 231 1.25 30.39 -2.53
CA LEU A 231 0.78 31.17 -3.66
C LEU A 231 -0.12 32.30 -3.13
N VAL A 232 0.48 33.46 -2.89
CA VAL A 232 -0.24 34.66 -2.48
C VAL A 232 -1.18 35.09 -3.62
N PRO A 233 -2.50 35.18 -3.43
CA PRO A 233 -3.32 36.11 -4.22
C PRO A 233 -2.87 37.50 -3.80
N GLU A 234 -2.50 38.36 -4.76
CA GLU A 234 -2.10 39.74 -4.54
C GLU A 234 -3.19 40.48 -3.73
N VAL A 235 -3.08 40.45 -2.40
CA VAL A 235 -3.93 41.27 -1.53
C VAL A 235 -3.17 42.57 -1.35
N GLU A 236 -3.60 43.59 -2.09
CA GLU A 236 -3.18 44.99 -2.01
C GLU A 236 -3.35 45.54 -0.58
N PHE A 237 -2.47 45.18 0.33
CA PHE A 237 -2.24 45.98 1.54
C PHE A 237 -1.23 47.07 1.18
N CYS A 238 -1.78 48.21 0.73
CA CYS A 238 -1.10 49.50 0.51
C CYS A 238 -0.28 49.66 -0.78
N SER A 239 -0.93 49.67 -1.95
CA SER A 239 -0.41 50.42 -3.10
C SER A 239 -1.52 50.74 -4.11
N ARG A 240 -1.93 52.01 -4.13
CA ARG A 240 -2.69 52.57 -5.26
C ARG A 240 -1.75 52.61 -6.47
N GLY A 241 -1.75 51.61 -7.34
CA GLY A 241 -0.96 51.67 -8.57
C GLY A 241 -0.86 50.38 -9.37
N ARG A 242 -1.76 50.22 -10.36
CA ARG A 242 -1.67 49.38 -11.57
C ARG A 242 -1.13 47.94 -11.40
N SER A 243 -2.04 47.00 -11.19
CA SER A 243 -1.79 45.58 -11.46
C SER A 243 -1.79 45.33 -12.98
N SER A 244 -0.64 44.87 -13.50
CA SER A 244 -0.54 44.17 -14.78
C SER A 244 -0.45 42.68 -14.45
N ALA A 245 -1.43 41.90 -14.88
CA ALA A 245 -1.49 40.46 -14.65
C ALA A 245 -0.27 39.75 -15.28
N VAL A 246 0.67 39.32 -14.44
CA VAL A 246 1.76 38.41 -14.82
C VAL A 246 1.26 36.96 -14.66
N PRO A 247 1.57 36.02 -15.58
CA PRO A 247 1.01 34.67 -15.53
C PRO A 247 1.47 33.93 -14.26
N TYR A 248 0.51 33.31 -13.57
CA TYR A 248 0.60 32.51 -12.34
C TYR A 248 1.72 31.45 -12.25
N ARG A 249 2.44 31.17 -13.34
CA ARG A 249 3.44 30.09 -13.42
C ARG A 249 4.81 30.44 -12.81
N ALA A 250 5.05 31.71 -12.46
CA ALA A 250 6.40 32.19 -12.11
C ALA A 250 6.72 32.31 -10.59
N PHE A 251 5.78 32.07 -9.67
CA PHE A 251 5.97 32.45 -8.25
C PHE A 251 5.82 31.33 -7.20
N GLY A 252 5.60 30.07 -7.60
CA GLY A 252 5.48 28.95 -6.66
C GLY A 252 6.85 28.35 -6.27
N PRO A 253 7.00 27.77 -5.06
CA PRO A 253 8.22 27.06 -4.70
C PRO A 253 8.43 25.85 -5.62
N PRO A 254 9.67 25.48 -5.99
CA PRO A 254 9.94 24.34 -6.88
C PRO A 254 9.25 23.05 -6.44
N LEU A 255 9.21 22.81 -5.13
CA LEU A 255 8.53 21.65 -4.53
C LEU A 255 7.02 21.58 -4.85
N LEU A 256 6.36 22.71 -5.09
CA LEU A 256 4.94 22.72 -5.49
C LEU A 256 4.75 22.08 -6.86
N VAL A 257 5.64 22.39 -7.82
CA VAL A 257 5.61 21.82 -9.18
C VAL A 257 5.85 20.31 -9.10
N ILE A 258 6.81 19.88 -8.29
CA ILE A 258 7.08 18.45 -8.04
C ILE A 258 5.81 17.74 -7.55
N CYS A 259 5.16 18.27 -6.52
CA CYS A 259 4.00 17.63 -5.94
C CYS A 259 2.80 17.62 -6.90
N HIS A 260 2.64 18.68 -7.71
CA HIS A 260 1.62 18.74 -8.75
C HIS A 260 1.83 17.65 -9.81
N ASP A 261 3.05 17.57 -10.35
CA ASP A 261 3.39 16.62 -11.42
C ASP A 261 3.37 15.18 -10.89
N TRP A 262 3.77 14.98 -9.64
CA TRP A 262 3.67 13.68 -8.97
C TRP A 262 2.21 13.24 -8.83
N LEU A 263 1.31 14.10 -8.34
CA LEU A 263 -0.13 13.77 -8.27
C LEU A 263 -0.74 13.45 -9.63
N SER A 264 -0.44 14.28 -10.63
CA SER A 264 -0.93 14.10 -12.01
C SER A 264 -0.45 12.78 -12.63
N SER A 265 0.78 12.37 -12.30
CA SER A 265 1.35 11.13 -12.80
C SER A 265 0.83 9.90 -12.07
N MET A 266 0.58 9.99 -10.76
CA MET A 266 -0.03 8.90 -9.99
C MET A 266 -1.42 8.51 -10.51
N ASP A 267 -2.20 9.47 -11.05
CA ASP A 267 -3.51 9.21 -11.64
C ASP A 267 -3.46 8.34 -12.92
N LYS A 268 -2.28 8.20 -13.53
CA LYS A 268 -2.06 7.43 -14.75
C LYS A 268 -1.52 6.02 -14.48
N LEU A 269 -1.19 5.69 -13.23
CA LEU A 269 -0.64 4.38 -12.88
C LEU A 269 -1.69 3.27 -13.07
N PRO A 270 -1.28 2.06 -13.47
CA PRO A 270 -2.19 0.93 -13.67
C PRO A 270 -2.52 0.19 -12.34
N ASP A 271 -2.67 0.90 -11.23
CA ASP A 271 -2.95 0.32 -9.89
C ASP A 271 -4.25 -0.51 -9.87
N LYS A 272 -5.26 -0.06 -10.62
CA LYS A 272 -6.54 -0.75 -10.76
C LYS A 272 -6.40 -2.11 -11.45
N ALA A 273 -5.48 -2.23 -12.39
CA ALA A 273 -5.22 -3.50 -13.09
C ALA A 273 -4.67 -4.55 -12.12
N VAL A 274 -3.71 -4.17 -11.27
CA VAL A 274 -3.18 -5.02 -10.19
C VAL A 274 -4.27 -5.44 -9.21
N SER A 275 -5.07 -4.47 -8.74
CA SER A 275 -6.19 -4.75 -7.82
C SER A 275 -7.22 -5.71 -8.43
N PHE A 276 -7.46 -5.61 -9.74
CA PHE A 276 -8.37 -6.50 -10.47
C PHE A 276 -7.76 -7.89 -10.64
N ALA A 277 -6.49 -8.01 -11.04
CA ALA A 277 -5.80 -9.28 -11.21
C ALA A 277 -5.79 -10.09 -9.90
N LEU A 278 -5.42 -9.46 -8.78
CA LEU A 278 -5.45 -10.10 -7.45
C LEU A 278 -6.87 -10.54 -7.05
N LYS A 279 -7.88 -9.71 -7.35
CA LYS A 279 -9.28 -10.05 -7.08
C LYS A 279 -9.76 -11.23 -7.92
N SER A 280 -9.40 -11.25 -9.20
CA SER A 280 -9.74 -12.35 -10.11
C SER A 280 -9.10 -13.65 -9.61
N PHE A 281 -7.80 -13.61 -9.32
CA PHE A 281 -7.09 -14.79 -8.86
C PHE A 281 -7.63 -15.32 -7.52
N SER A 282 -8.00 -14.44 -6.59
CA SER A 282 -8.68 -14.84 -5.34
C SER A 282 -9.99 -15.61 -5.61
N LYS A 283 -10.77 -15.22 -6.63
CA LYS A 283 -11.97 -15.98 -7.04
C LYS A 283 -11.62 -17.35 -7.61
N ASP A 284 -10.55 -17.44 -8.39
CA ASP A 284 -10.09 -18.71 -8.97
C ASP A 284 -9.63 -19.68 -7.86
N VAL A 285 -8.93 -19.16 -6.84
CA VAL A 285 -8.57 -19.94 -5.64
C VAL A 285 -9.80 -20.38 -4.85
N ARG A 286 -10.82 -19.53 -4.71
CA ARG A 286 -12.11 -19.91 -4.08
C ARG A 286 -12.82 -21.01 -4.87
N ALA A 287 -12.80 -20.94 -6.20
CA ALA A 287 -13.37 -21.97 -7.07
C ALA A 287 -12.61 -23.30 -6.94
N LEU A 288 -11.28 -23.27 -6.87
CA LEU A 288 -10.47 -24.44 -6.57
C LEU A 288 -10.85 -25.06 -5.22
N TRP A 289 -11.06 -24.25 -4.18
CA TRP A 289 -11.49 -24.77 -2.87
C TRP A 289 -12.86 -25.49 -2.93
N ALA A 290 -13.79 -24.98 -3.75
CA ALA A 290 -15.09 -25.62 -3.97
C ALA A 290 -14.91 -26.99 -4.66
N GLN A 291 -14.11 -27.04 -5.73
CA GLN A 291 -13.78 -28.28 -6.44
C GLN A 291 -13.15 -29.33 -5.52
N GLN A 292 -12.20 -28.92 -4.67
CA GLN A 292 -11.59 -29.79 -3.67
C GLN A 292 -12.63 -30.36 -2.68
N GLY A 293 -13.69 -29.60 -2.38
CA GLY A 293 -14.82 -30.06 -1.58
C GLY A 293 -15.63 -31.16 -2.27
N GLU A 294 -15.87 -31.03 -3.58
CA GLU A 294 -16.56 -32.04 -4.39
C GLU A 294 -15.75 -33.33 -4.48
N GLU A 295 -14.43 -33.24 -4.71
CA GLU A 295 -13.51 -34.38 -4.68
C GLU A 295 -13.59 -35.14 -3.34
N GLN A 296 -13.56 -34.40 -2.22
CA GLN A 296 -13.64 -34.97 -0.87
C GLN A 296 -15.00 -35.65 -0.62
N GLN A 297 -16.10 -35.06 -1.08
CA GLN A 297 -17.43 -35.64 -0.98
C GLN A 297 -17.51 -36.95 -1.79
N GLN A 298 -16.97 -36.95 -3.00
CA GLN A 298 -16.94 -38.14 -3.84
C GLN A 298 -16.08 -39.26 -3.22
N LYS A 299 -14.94 -38.92 -2.61
CA LYS A 299 -14.12 -39.88 -1.87
C LYS A 299 -14.87 -40.53 -0.71
N ARG A 300 -15.62 -39.75 0.09
CA ARG A 300 -16.44 -40.29 1.19
C ARG A 300 -17.49 -41.29 0.68
N LYS A 301 -18.07 -41.04 -0.49
CA LYS A 301 -19.03 -41.96 -1.14
C LYS A 301 -18.37 -43.28 -1.55
N VAL A 302 -17.17 -43.21 -2.14
CA VAL A 302 -16.36 -44.41 -2.47
C VAL A 302 -16.04 -45.21 -1.22
N ASP A 303 -15.57 -44.55 -0.15
CA ASP A 303 -15.20 -45.22 1.10
C ASP A 303 -16.40 -45.85 1.81
N SER A 304 -17.57 -45.20 1.76
CA SER A 304 -18.81 -45.76 2.30
C SER A 304 -19.26 -46.99 1.52
N LEU A 305 -19.18 -46.97 0.19
CA LEU A 305 -19.53 -48.12 -0.64
C LEU A 305 -18.54 -49.28 -0.49
N ALA A 306 -17.25 -48.98 -0.35
CA ALA A 306 -16.22 -49.99 -0.10
C ALA A 306 -16.46 -50.71 1.23
N LYS A 307 -16.69 -49.96 2.32
CA LYS A 307 -17.02 -50.53 3.64
C LYS A 307 -18.28 -51.38 3.62
N GLU A 308 -19.31 -50.96 2.89
CA GLU A 308 -20.55 -51.73 2.75
C GLU A 308 -20.34 -53.00 1.92
N LEU A 309 -19.55 -52.94 0.85
CA LEU A 309 -19.17 -54.11 0.06
C LEU A 309 -18.39 -55.13 0.92
N ASP A 310 -17.44 -54.68 1.74
CA ASP A 310 -16.69 -55.54 2.66
C ASP A 310 -17.61 -56.21 3.68
N ARG A 311 -18.55 -55.46 4.27
CA ARG A 311 -19.54 -55.99 5.20
C ARG A 311 -20.42 -57.07 4.55
N ARG A 312 -20.86 -56.83 3.30
CA ARG A 312 -21.68 -57.80 2.55
C ARG A 312 -20.88 -59.04 2.15
N ASN A 313 -19.64 -58.89 1.71
CA ASN A 313 -18.74 -60.00 1.41
C ASN A 313 -18.53 -60.89 2.63
N LEU A 314 -18.27 -60.31 3.80
CA LEU A 314 -18.15 -61.07 5.06
C LEU A 314 -19.46 -61.80 5.41
N SER A 315 -20.61 -61.17 5.18
CA SER A 315 -21.91 -61.81 5.41
C SER A 315 -22.17 -62.97 4.45
N PHE A 316 -21.78 -62.82 3.18
CA PHE A 316 -21.91 -63.83 2.14
C PHE A 316 -21.01 -65.03 2.41
N GLN A 317 -19.73 -64.80 2.72
CA GLN A 317 -18.78 -65.86 3.09
C GLN A 317 -19.29 -66.68 4.29
N LYS A 318 -19.90 -66.03 5.30
CA LYS A 318 -20.52 -66.75 6.43
C LYS A 318 -21.73 -67.60 6.05
N VAL A 319 -22.47 -67.23 5.01
CA VAL A 319 -23.62 -68.02 4.51
C VAL A 319 -23.12 -69.15 3.62
N GLU A 320 -22.16 -68.87 2.75
CA GLU A 320 -21.50 -69.84 1.88
C GLU A 320 -20.81 -70.95 2.68
N ASN A 321 -20.01 -70.60 3.71
CA ASN A 321 -19.36 -71.59 4.58
C ASN A 321 -20.37 -72.49 5.30
N ARG A 322 -21.46 -71.92 5.85
CA ARG A 322 -22.53 -72.69 6.49
C ARG A 322 -23.25 -73.62 5.51
N PHE A 323 -23.44 -73.16 4.28
CA PHE A 323 -24.04 -73.98 3.23
C PHE A 323 -23.13 -75.14 2.82
N GLN A 324 -21.82 -74.90 2.69
CA GLN A 324 -20.82 -75.94 2.43
C GLN A 324 -20.75 -76.98 3.57
N GLU A 325 -20.76 -76.53 4.83
CA GLU A 325 -20.83 -77.41 6.00
C GLU A 325 -22.11 -78.26 6.00
N THR A 326 -23.26 -77.68 5.65
CA THR A 326 -24.55 -78.40 5.58
C THR A 326 -24.57 -79.43 4.44
N LYS A 327 -23.99 -79.11 3.26
CA LYS A 327 -23.83 -80.05 2.13
C LYS A 327 -22.94 -81.25 2.48
N LEU A 328 -21.99 -81.10 3.41
CA LEU A 328 -21.08 -82.17 3.88
C LEU A 328 -21.72 -83.08 4.96
N LEU A 329 -22.69 -82.60 5.73
CA LEU A 329 -23.26 -83.29 6.89
C LEU A 329 -24.61 -84.00 6.62
N GLU A 330 -25.39 -83.57 5.63
CA GLU A 330 -26.74 -84.12 5.36
C GLU A 330 -26.97 -84.40 3.86
N TYR A 331 -27.36 -85.64 3.52
CA TYR A 331 -27.89 -85.98 2.19
C TYR A 331 -29.36 -85.53 2.11
N LYS A 332 -29.60 -84.32 1.58
CA LYS A 332 -30.94 -83.72 1.42
C LYS A 332 -31.46 -83.90 -0.02
N PRO A 333 -32.80 -83.92 -0.23
CA PRO A 333 -33.40 -84.14 -1.55
C PRO A 333 -33.00 -83.05 -2.56
N GLU A 334 -32.81 -83.45 -3.83
CA GLU A 334 -32.25 -82.62 -4.92
C GLU A 334 -32.91 -81.22 -5.04
N GLN A 335 -34.22 -81.12 -4.82
CA GLN A 335 -34.99 -79.86 -4.90
C GLN A 335 -34.64 -78.82 -3.81
N GLU A 336 -34.26 -79.24 -2.59
CA GLU A 336 -33.86 -78.28 -1.53
C GLU A 336 -32.44 -77.74 -1.74
N THR A 337 -31.59 -78.52 -2.42
CA THR A 337 -30.23 -78.10 -2.80
C THR A 337 -30.25 -77.10 -3.95
N GLU A 338 -31.10 -77.29 -4.97
CA GLU A 338 -31.26 -76.33 -6.07
C GLU A 338 -31.76 -74.97 -5.59
N HIS A 339 -32.79 -74.93 -4.74
CA HIS A 339 -33.36 -73.67 -4.26
C HIS A 339 -32.37 -72.85 -3.40
N LYS A 340 -31.45 -73.51 -2.68
CA LYS A 340 -30.40 -72.84 -1.92
C LYS A 340 -29.22 -72.39 -2.79
N ASP A 341 -28.87 -73.15 -3.82
CA ASP A 341 -27.88 -72.75 -4.83
C ASP A 341 -28.38 -71.54 -5.64
N GLU A 342 -29.67 -71.46 -5.96
CA GLU A 342 -30.29 -70.26 -6.56
C GLU A 342 -30.19 -69.03 -5.65
N GLN A 343 -30.49 -69.16 -4.35
CA GLN A 343 -30.36 -68.05 -3.39
C GLN A 343 -28.91 -67.55 -3.23
N LEU A 344 -27.93 -68.47 -3.24
CA LEU A 344 -26.52 -68.11 -3.23
C LEU A 344 -26.11 -67.38 -4.51
N THR A 345 -26.62 -67.82 -5.66
CA THR A 345 -26.38 -67.19 -6.95
C THR A 345 -26.97 -65.77 -6.97
N GLU A 346 -28.21 -65.58 -6.51
CA GLU A 346 -28.84 -64.26 -6.41
C GLU A 346 -28.04 -63.32 -5.48
N LYS A 347 -27.57 -63.81 -4.33
CA LYS A 347 -26.72 -63.01 -3.42
C LYS A 347 -25.38 -62.64 -4.05
N LYS A 348 -24.80 -63.53 -4.84
CA LYS A 348 -23.57 -63.29 -5.59
C LYS A 348 -23.78 -62.24 -6.68
N ASP A 349 -24.90 -62.29 -7.39
CA ASP A 349 -25.27 -61.29 -8.40
C ASP A 349 -25.49 -59.92 -7.78
N GLN A 350 -26.14 -59.86 -6.61
CA GLN A 350 -26.28 -58.62 -5.85
C GLN A 350 -24.92 -58.05 -5.43
N LEU A 351 -23.98 -58.87 -4.96
CA LEU A 351 -22.61 -58.42 -4.65
C LEU A 351 -21.89 -57.87 -5.89
N GLU A 352 -22.04 -58.53 -7.04
CA GLU A 352 -21.43 -58.11 -8.29
C GLU A 352 -22.02 -56.77 -8.78
N MET A 353 -23.33 -56.56 -8.64
CA MET A 353 -23.95 -55.25 -8.90
C MET A 353 -23.38 -54.14 -7.99
N PHE A 354 -23.16 -54.45 -6.70
CA PHE A 354 -22.55 -53.51 -5.76
C PHE A 354 -21.09 -53.19 -6.11
N ARG A 355 -20.33 -54.21 -6.55
CA ARG A 355 -18.95 -54.03 -7.02
C ARG A 355 -18.90 -53.10 -8.24
N LYS A 356 -19.74 -53.36 -9.26
CA LYS A 356 -19.87 -52.47 -10.43
C LYS A 356 -20.21 -51.03 -10.05
N LYS A 357 -21.12 -50.84 -9.10
CA LYS A 357 -21.47 -49.50 -8.58
C LYS A 357 -20.28 -48.82 -7.89
N LEU A 358 -19.50 -49.56 -7.08
CA LEU A 358 -18.29 -49.04 -6.45
C LEU A 358 -17.26 -48.61 -7.50
N ASP A 359 -17.06 -49.40 -8.54
CA ASP A 359 -16.09 -49.10 -9.60
C ASP A 359 -16.49 -47.85 -10.40
N ILE A 360 -17.78 -47.66 -10.70
CA ILE A 360 -18.29 -46.40 -11.29
C ILE A 360 -17.98 -45.19 -10.40
N GLU A 361 -18.16 -45.31 -9.09
CA GLU A 361 -17.92 -44.20 -8.17
C GLU A 361 -16.43 -43.94 -7.93
N LYS A 362 -15.57 -44.98 -8.02
CA LYS A 362 -14.11 -44.84 -8.04
C LYS A 362 -13.63 -44.10 -9.29
N GLU A 363 -14.20 -44.40 -10.45
CA GLU A 363 -13.88 -43.71 -11.70
C GLU A 363 -14.25 -42.23 -11.62
N LYS A 364 -15.44 -41.90 -11.09
CA LYS A 364 -15.82 -40.51 -10.83
C LYS A 364 -14.82 -39.81 -9.89
N HIS A 365 -14.42 -40.45 -8.80
CA HIS A 365 -13.41 -39.90 -7.88
C HIS A 365 -12.08 -39.64 -8.60
N HIS A 366 -11.64 -40.55 -9.47
CA HIS A 366 -10.43 -40.36 -10.27
C HIS A 366 -10.54 -39.13 -11.17
N ASN A 367 -11.68 -38.91 -11.82
CA ASN A 367 -11.93 -37.73 -12.64
C ASN A 367 -11.90 -36.43 -11.82
N TYR A 368 -12.50 -36.40 -10.62
CA TYR A 368 -12.40 -35.24 -9.73
C TYR A 368 -10.96 -34.94 -9.33
N VAL A 369 -10.17 -35.97 -8.99
CA VAL A 369 -8.75 -35.82 -8.63
C VAL A 369 -7.95 -35.22 -9.79
N GLN A 370 -8.15 -35.71 -11.02
CA GLN A 370 -7.48 -35.17 -12.22
C GLN A 370 -7.89 -33.71 -12.47
N GLU A 371 -9.17 -33.39 -12.32
CA GLU A 371 -9.69 -32.04 -12.53
C GLU A 371 -9.16 -31.06 -11.48
N THR A 372 -9.11 -31.45 -10.20
CA THR A 372 -8.49 -30.65 -9.14
C THR A 372 -7.02 -30.35 -9.45
N GLN A 373 -6.27 -31.34 -9.95
CA GLN A 373 -4.86 -31.16 -10.32
C GLN A 373 -4.71 -30.20 -11.50
N ARG A 374 -5.54 -30.37 -12.53
CA ARG A 374 -5.56 -29.51 -13.72
C ARG A 374 -5.86 -28.07 -13.35
N ILE A 375 -6.89 -27.83 -12.52
CA ILE A 375 -7.26 -26.49 -12.03
C ILE A 375 -6.15 -25.92 -11.14
N THR A 376 -5.54 -26.74 -10.27
CA THR A 376 -4.46 -26.26 -9.39
C THR A 376 -3.26 -25.77 -10.20
N LEU A 377 -2.77 -26.58 -11.14
CA LEU A 377 -1.61 -26.20 -11.97
C LEU A 377 -1.95 -25.05 -12.92
N GLY A 378 -2.95 -25.25 -13.78
CA GLY A 378 -3.30 -24.28 -14.80
C GLY A 378 -3.88 -22.98 -14.23
N GLY A 379 -4.66 -23.09 -13.16
CA GLY A 379 -5.23 -21.94 -12.46
C GLY A 379 -4.19 -21.13 -11.70
N PHE A 380 -3.20 -21.77 -11.07
CA PHE A 380 -2.10 -21.02 -10.43
C PHE A 380 -1.18 -20.38 -11.47
N GLN A 381 -0.85 -21.07 -12.56
CA GLN A 381 -0.09 -20.46 -13.67
C GLN A 381 -0.83 -19.24 -14.23
N THR A 382 -2.09 -19.41 -14.63
CA THR A 382 -2.87 -18.32 -15.24
C THR A 382 -3.07 -17.17 -14.25
N GLY A 383 -3.46 -17.49 -13.01
CA GLY A 383 -3.78 -16.51 -11.99
C GLY A 383 -2.57 -15.70 -11.51
N PHE A 384 -1.47 -16.38 -11.15
CA PHE A 384 -0.26 -15.66 -10.76
C PHE A 384 0.42 -14.97 -11.95
N SER A 385 0.33 -15.48 -13.18
CA SER A 385 0.90 -14.79 -14.36
C SER A 385 0.19 -13.47 -14.59
N ALA A 386 -1.14 -13.46 -14.57
CA ALA A 386 -1.91 -12.22 -14.68
C ALA A 386 -1.56 -11.22 -13.56
N VAL A 387 -1.36 -11.70 -12.33
CA VAL A 387 -0.94 -10.86 -11.20
C VAL A 387 0.47 -10.29 -11.44
N PHE A 388 1.46 -11.12 -11.76
CA PHE A 388 2.83 -10.67 -11.96
C PHE A 388 2.99 -9.78 -13.20
N GLU A 389 2.29 -10.06 -14.30
CA GLU A 389 2.24 -9.18 -15.47
C GLU A 389 1.73 -7.79 -15.09
N SER A 390 0.60 -7.71 -14.38
CA SER A 390 0.05 -6.43 -13.94
C SER A 390 1.00 -5.69 -12.97
N LEU A 391 1.70 -6.42 -12.09
CA LEU A 391 2.67 -5.85 -11.15
C LEU A 391 3.96 -5.40 -11.86
N THR A 392 4.41 -6.12 -12.88
CA THR A 392 5.52 -5.73 -13.76
C THR A 392 5.18 -4.44 -14.48
N GLU A 393 3.99 -4.34 -15.10
CA GLU A 393 3.53 -3.11 -15.76
C GLU A 393 3.44 -1.94 -14.77
N PHE A 394 2.85 -2.16 -13.59
CA PHE A 394 2.77 -1.16 -12.54
C PHE A 394 4.14 -0.71 -12.03
N SER A 395 5.06 -1.65 -11.82
CA SER A 395 6.41 -1.36 -11.33
C SER A 395 7.20 -0.57 -12.36
N LYS A 396 7.10 -0.94 -13.64
CA LYS A 396 7.72 -0.20 -14.75
C LYS A 396 7.16 1.22 -14.89
N ALA A 397 5.83 1.36 -14.84
CA ALA A 397 5.18 2.67 -14.89
C ALA A 397 5.57 3.55 -13.69
N SER A 398 5.62 2.97 -12.49
CA SER A 398 6.03 3.66 -11.27
C SER A 398 7.50 4.08 -11.33
N MET A 399 8.40 3.18 -11.72
CA MET A 399 9.82 3.48 -11.89
C MET A 399 10.03 4.65 -12.85
N ASN A 400 9.42 4.60 -14.05
CA ASN A 400 9.53 5.67 -15.04
C ASN A 400 8.95 6.99 -14.52
N MET A 401 7.79 6.95 -13.87
CA MET A 401 7.18 8.14 -13.27
C MET A 401 8.13 8.79 -12.25
N TYR A 402 8.69 8.01 -11.32
CA TYR A 402 9.58 8.54 -10.29
C TYR A 402 10.90 9.06 -10.88
N ASP A 403 11.46 8.36 -11.88
CA ASP A 403 12.65 8.80 -12.61
C ASP A 403 12.41 10.13 -13.35
N ASP A 404 11.28 10.24 -14.07
CA ASP A 404 10.89 11.46 -14.78
C ASP A 404 10.74 12.66 -13.82
N LEU A 405 10.15 12.44 -12.64
CA LEU A 405 10.01 13.47 -11.59
C LEU A 405 11.37 13.93 -11.06
N VAL A 406 12.31 13.01 -10.85
CA VAL A 406 13.69 13.35 -10.43
C VAL A 406 14.40 14.15 -11.52
N ASN A 407 14.33 13.69 -12.77
CA ASN A 407 15.01 14.30 -13.91
C ASN A 407 14.45 15.69 -14.28
N HIS A 408 13.14 15.91 -14.13
CA HIS A 408 12.54 17.24 -14.34
C HIS A 408 13.06 18.27 -13.32
N ASN A 409 13.40 17.84 -12.12
CA ASN A 409 13.95 18.73 -11.09
C ASN A 409 15.39 19.11 -11.35
N GLU A 410 16.25 18.13 -11.69
CA GLU A 410 17.67 18.38 -11.95
C GLU A 410 17.86 19.32 -13.16
N ASN A 411 16.96 19.25 -14.15
CA ASN A 411 16.97 20.15 -15.31
C ASN A 411 16.43 21.57 -15.00
N ASN A 412 15.56 21.71 -13.99
CA ASN A 412 15.02 23.01 -13.59
C ASN A 412 15.96 23.75 -12.63
N THR A 413 16.64 23.06 -11.71
CA THR A 413 17.66 23.64 -10.83
C THR A 413 18.86 24.15 -11.64
N GLY A 414 19.32 23.39 -12.64
CA GLY A 414 20.42 23.80 -13.53
C GLY A 414 20.10 24.97 -14.47
N LYS A 415 18.82 25.35 -14.63
CA LYS A 415 18.40 26.54 -15.39
C LYS A 415 18.30 27.79 -14.52
N MET A 416 17.94 27.66 -13.24
CA MET A 416 17.89 28.79 -12.30
C MET A 416 19.29 29.31 -11.93
N GLU A 417 20.32 28.44 -11.88
CA GLU A 417 21.70 28.87 -11.62
C GLU A 417 22.39 29.58 -12.80
N LYS A 418 21.77 29.59 -14.00
CA LYS A 418 22.38 30.12 -15.24
C LYS A 418 21.80 31.44 -15.73
N GLN A 419 21.01 32.16 -14.94
CA GLN A 419 20.66 33.55 -15.27
C GLN A 419 21.74 34.52 -14.78
N PRO A 420 22.47 35.22 -15.67
CA PRO A 420 23.37 36.28 -15.23
C PRO A 420 22.53 37.47 -14.74
N LEU A 421 22.90 38.00 -13.56
CA LEU A 421 22.48 39.33 -13.11
C LEU A 421 22.85 40.35 -14.21
N ILE A 422 21.85 40.86 -14.91
CA ILE A 422 22.01 42.00 -15.81
C ILE A 422 22.33 43.20 -14.93
N GLY A 423 23.58 43.67 -15.05
CA GLY A 423 24.14 44.75 -14.26
C GLY A 423 23.52 46.11 -14.55
N ASP A 424 23.49 46.92 -13.51
CA ASP A 424 23.26 48.37 -13.57
C ASP A 424 24.17 49.01 -14.62
N SER A 425 23.56 49.60 -15.63
CA SER A 425 24.23 50.50 -16.58
C SER A 425 24.01 51.93 -16.10
N LEU A 426 24.94 52.46 -15.33
CA LEU A 426 25.08 53.89 -15.08
C LEU A 426 25.38 54.58 -16.42
N ALA A 427 24.48 55.46 -16.85
CA ALA A 427 24.72 56.39 -17.94
C ALA A 427 25.65 57.51 -17.46
N GLU A 428 26.92 57.46 -17.85
CA GLU A 428 27.79 58.64 -17.82
C GLU A 428 27.59 59.45 -19.10
N GLU A 429 26.98 60.61 -18.89
CA GLU A 429 26.97 61.75 -19.79
C GLU A 429 28.38 62.35 -19.81
N ASN A 430 29.07 62.33 -20.96
CA ASN A 430 30.24 63.18 -21.16
C ASN A 430 30.20 63.83 -22.55
N GLY A 431 30.11 65.15 -22.49
CA GLY A 431 29.91 66.05 -23.61
C GLY A 431 31.15 66.21 -24.50
N SER A 432 30.86 66.54 -25.75
CA SER A 432 31.84 67.03 -26.71
C SER A 432 32.23 68.47 -26.37
N LYS A 433 33.50 68.68 -26.05
CA LYS A 433 34.38 69.62 -26.75
C LYS A 433 35.84 69.38 -26.41
#